data_AF-A0A9D3XMZ4-F1
#
_entry.id   AF-A0A9D3XMZ4-F1
#
_cell.length_a   1.000
_cell.length_b   1.000
_cell.length_c   1.000
_cell.angle_alpha   90.00
_cell.angle_beta   90.00
_cell.angle_gamma   90.00
#
_symmetry.space_group_name_H-M   'P 1'
#
loop_
_entity.id
_entity.type
_entity.pdbx_description
1 polymer ?
#
loop_
_entity_poly.entity_id
_entity_poly.type
_entity_poly.pdbx_seq_one_letter_code
_entity_poly.pdbx_strand_id
1 'polypeptide(L)'
;MACRHTHLNELNLRLQGARQTVLDLYENWKAFVVKLSCFSWDIRTLTFRYFQHIKELLTHSSVSVDEIGIYMQELESEFSDRFQDFQRFGPMLSFLIKSEKFNESDLDLSVFQWMDVEDFEMQLIQLKSSE
;
A
#
# COMPACT_ATOMS: atom_id res chain seq x y z
N MET A 1 -20.04 -13.93 12.69
CA MET A 1 -19.86 -13.47 11.28
C MET A 1 -19.68 -11.94 11.22
N ALA A 2 -18.68 -11.39 11.93
CA ALA A 2 -18.51 -9.93 12.06
C ALA A 2 -17.04 -9.43 11.99
N CYS A 3 -16.04 -10.30 12.11
CA CYS A 3 -14.63 -9.88 12.24
C CYS A 3 -13.95 -9.54 10.90
N ARG A 4 -14.38 -10.15 9.79
CA ARG A 4 -13.75 -9.97 8.46
C ARG A 4 -14.00 -8.59 7.84
N HIS A 5 -15.19 -8.03 8.07
CA HIS A 5 -15.49 -6.67 7.63
C HIS A 5 -14.70 -5.63 8.42
N THR A 6 -14.41 -5.85 9.70
CA THR A 6 -13.81 -4.80 10.54
C THR A 6 -12.41 -4.41 10.08
N HIS A 7 -11.53 -5.34 9.73
CA HIS A 7 -10.16 -4.99 9.33
C HIS A 7 -10.05 -4.39 7.92
N LEU A 8 -10.80 -4.92 6.95
CA LEU A 8 -10.85 -4.33 5.60
C LEU A 8 -11.59 -2.99 5.62
N ASN A 9 -12.62 -2.84 6.47
CA ASN A 9 -13.34 -1.58 6.64
C ASN A 9 -12.51 -0.55 7.42
N GLU A 10 -11.75 -0.96 8.43
CA GLU A 10 -10.82 -0.07 9.14
C GLU A 10 -9.75 0.47 8.18
N LEU A 11 -9.21 -0.39 7.32
CA LEU A 11 -8.32 0.05 6.26
C LEU A 11 -9.03 0.98 5.26
N ASN A 12 -10.21 0.62 4.79
CA ASN A 12 -11.01 1.45 3.89
C ASN A 12 -11.25 2.84 4.51
N LEU A 13 -11.56 2.91 5.81
CA LEU A 13 -11.72 4.16 6.55
C LEU A 13 -10.40 4.95 6.64
N ARG A 14 -9.26 4.26 6.84
CA ARG A 14 -7.90 4.83 6.78
C ARG A 14 -7.43 5.14 5.36
N LEU A 15 -8.17 4.78 4.31
CA LEU A 15 -7.85 5.11 2.92
C LEU A 15 -8.83 6.14 2.35
N GLN A 16 -10.00 6.33 2.98
CA GLN A 16 -11.00 7.35 2.63
C GLN A 16 -10.54 8.79 2.93
N GLY A 17 -9.33 8.99 3.47
CA GLY A 17 -8.55 10.23 3.34
C GLY A 17 -9.00 11.39 4.22
N ALA A 18 -10.01 11.24 5.08
CA ALA A 18 -10.40 12.30 5.98
C ALA A 18 -9.25 12.59 6.99
N ARG A 19 -8.59 13.74 6.82
CA ARG A 19 -7.48 14.23 7.67
C ARG A 19 -6.18 13.43 7.57
N GLN A 20 -5.93 12.75 6.45
CA GLN A 20 -4.68 12.00 6.22
C GLN A 20 -3.85 12.68 5.14
N THR A 21 -2.54 12.70 5.32
CA THR A 21 -1.64 13.15 4.26
C THR A 21 -1.50 12.06 3.19
N VAL A 22 -1.07 12.44 1.99
CA VAL A 22 -0.76 11.47 0.91
C VAL A 22 0.27 10.44 1.38
N LEU A 23 1.19 10.84 2.26
CA LEU A 23 2.19 9.97 2.86
C LEU A 23 1.61 8.97 3.84
N ASP A 24 0.65 9.38 4.68
CA ASP A 24 -0.06 8.47 5.57
C ASP A 24 -0.80 7.41 4.75
N LEU A 25 -1.44 7.83 3.66
CA LEU A 25 -2.13 6.93 2.74
C LEU A 25 -1.16 5.95 2.07
N TYR A 26 0.00 6.44 1.62
CA TYR A 26 1.06 5.60 1.03
C TYR A 26 1.59 4.55 2.02
N GLU A 27 1.91 4.93 3.25
CA GLU A 27 2.44 3.99 4.26
C GLU A 27 1.38 2.96 4.67
N ASN A 28 0.11 3.38 4.82
CA ASN A 28 -1.00 2.46 5.09
C ASN A 28 -1.21 1.46 3.94
N TRP A 29 -1.16 1.94 2.70
CA TRP A 29 -1.24 1.10 1.51
C TRP A 29 -0.06 0.11 1.44
N LYS A 30 1.18 0.58 1.64
CA LYS A 30 2.38 -0.26 1.62
C LYS A 30 2.31 -1.38 2.66
N ALA A 31 1.93 -1.04 3.90
CA ALA A 31 1.76 -2.03 4.96
C ALA A 31 0.67 -3.06 4.62
N PHE A 32 -0.40 -2.63 3.96
CA PHE A 32 -1.47 -3.52 3.53
C PHE A 32 -1.04 -4.49 2.43
N VAL A 33 -0.31 -4.02 1.41
CA VAL A 33 0.23 -4.87 0.35
C VAL A 33 1.11 -5.98 0.94
N VAL A 34 2.01 -5.63 1.87
CA VAL A 34 2.84 -6.62 2.58
C VAL A 34 1.97 -7.65 3.33
N LYS A 35 0.88 -7.19 3.96
CA LYS A 35 -0.04 -8.08 4.68
C LYS A 35 -0.77 -9.04 3.74
N LEU A 36 -1.21 -8.57 2.57
CA LEU A 36 -1.80 -9.42 1.54
C LEU A 36 -0.81 -10.48 1.07
N SER A 37 0.44 -10.11 0.80
CA SER A 37 1.48 -11.08 0.42
C SER A 37 1.73 -12.14 1.50
N CYS A 38 1.72 -11.75 2.78
CA CYS A 38 1.79 -12.71 3.89
C CYS A 38 0.59 -13.66 3.92
N PHE A 39 -0.62 -13.14 3.65
CA PHE A 39 -1.83 -13.95 3.59
C PHE A 39 -1.83 -14.92 2.41
N SER A 40 -1.41 -14.45 1.23
CA SER A 40 -1.22 -15.26 0.03
C SER A 40 -0.23 -16.40 0.30
N TRP A 41 0.89 -16.10 0.95
CA TRP A 41 1.86 -17.12 1.37
C TRP A 41 1.28 -18.13 2.38
N ASP A 42 0.55 -17.67 3.40
CA ASP A 42 -0.10 -18.52 4.42
C ASP A 42 -1.13 -19.48 3.80
N ILE A 43 -1.83 -19.06 2.74
CA ILE A 43 -2.76 -19.89 1.98
C ILE A 43 -1.99 -20.90 1.10
N ARG A 44 -0.99 -20.44 0.34
CA ARG A 44 -0.18 -21.31 -0.54
C ARG A 44 0.56 -22.40 0.24
N THR A 45 0.98 -22.13 1.46
CA THR A 45 1.65 -23.09 2.33
C THR A 45 0.69 -23.93 3.17
N LEU A 46 -0.63 -23.74 3.00
CA LEU A 46 -1.68 -24.45 3.73
C LEU A 46 -1.59 -24.33 5.26
N THR A 47 -0.89 -23.31 5.77
CA THR A 47 -0.71 -23.13 7.22
C THR A 47 -1.92 -22.48 7.88
N PHE A 48 -2.61 -21.58 7.17
CA PHE A 48 -3.81 -20.86 7.61
C PHE A 48 -3.67 -20.25 9.02
N ARG A 49 -2.50 -19.73 9.37
CA ARG A 49 -2.22 -19.10 10.68
C ARG A 49 -3.13 -17.90 10.91
N TYR A 50 -3.39 -17.11 9.87
CA TYR A 50 -4.20 -15.89 9.95
C TYR A 50 -5.68 -16.13 9.65
N PHE A 51 -6.04 -17.32 9.15
CA PHE A 51 -7.38 -17.68 8.74
C PHE A 51 -7.87 -18.97 9.41
N GLN A 52 -7.86 -19.03 10.75
CA GLN A 52 -8.25 -20.22 11.51
C GLN A 52 -9.66 -20.73 11.17
N HIS A 53 -10.63 -19.83 10.90
CA HIS A 53 -11.96 -20.26 10.49
C HIS A 53 -12.00 -20.87 9.09
N ILE A 54 -11.11 -20.44 8.16
CA ILE A 54 -10.97 -21.12 6.87
C ILE A 54 -10.40 -22.52 7.11
N LYS A 55 -9.39 -22.64 7.98
CA LYS A 55 -8.81 -23.94 8.35
C LYS A 55 -9.87 -24.89 8.90
N GLU A 56 -10.72 -24.42 9.81
CA GLU A 56 -11.86 -25.18 10.35
C GLU A 56 -12.87 -25.54 9.25
N LEU A 57 -13.20 -24.59 8.36
CA LEU A 57 -14.12 -24.82 7.24
C LEU A 57 -13.59 -25.92 6.30
N LEU A 58 -12.29 -25.90 5.98
CA LEU A 58 -11.64 -26.91 5.13
C LEU A 58 -11.65 -28.31 5.76
N THR A 59 -11.72 -28.42 7.08
CA THR A 59 -11.89 -29.72 7.75
C THR A 59 -13.32 -30.27 7.69
N HIS A 60 -14.31 -29.42 7.41
CA HIS A 60 -15.73 -29.76 7.47
C HIS A 60 -16.48 -29.60 6.14
N SER A 61 -15.83 -29.10 5.10
CA SER A 61 -16.43 -28.81 3.80
C SER A 61 -15.47 -29.12 2.65
N SER A 62 -16.00 -29.27 1.45
CA SER A 62 -15.22 -29.49 0.22
C SER A 62 -14.75 -28.19 -0.43
N VAL A 63 -14.56 -27.11 0.35
CA VAL A 63 -14.13 -25.82 -0.20
C VAL A 63 -12.74 -25.96 -0.82
N SER A 64 -12.59 -25.50 -2.05
CA SER A 64 -11.33 -25.58 -2.77
C SER A 64 -10.36 -24.53 -2.26
N VAL A 65 -9.16 -24.97 -1.85
CA VAL A 65 -8.09 -24.03 -1.50
C VAL A 65 -7.66 -23.20 -2.71
N ASP A 66 -7.76 -23.77 -3.92
CA ASP A 66 -7.41 -23.08 -5.15
C ASP A 66 -8.34 -21.88 -5.40
N GLU A 67 -9.65 -22.01 -5.11
CA GLU A 67 -10.60 -20.90 -5.21
C GLU A 67 -10.26 -19.77 -4.23
N ILE A 68 -9.81 -20.11 -3.01
CA ILE A 68 -9.37 -19.11 -2.03
C ILE A 68 -8.09 -18.42 -2.51
N GLY A 69 -7.19 -19.17 -3.15
CA GLY A 69 -5.97 -18.63 -3.77
C GLY A 69 -6.29 -17.64 -4.89
N ILE A 70 -7.22 -17.99 -5.78
CA ILE A 70 -7.67 -17.11 -6.88
C ILE A 70 -8.23 -15.80 -6.32
N TYR A 71 -9.12 -15.87 -5.32
CA TYR A 71 -9.69 -14.67 -4.69
C TYR A 71 -8.60 -13.76 -4.09
N MET A 72 -7.55 -14.32 -3.47
CA MET A 72 -6.46 -13.49 -2.97
C MET A 72 -5.62 -12.86 -4.07
N GLN A 73 -5.39 -13.55 -5.19
CA GLN A 73 -4.70 -12.96 -6.34
C GLN A 73 -5.51 -11.81 -6.95
N GLU A 74 -6.81 -11.98 -7.12
CA GLU A 74 -7.70 -10.92 -7.59
C GLU A 74 -7.67 -9.71 -6.65
N LEU A 75 -7.74 -9.94 -5.34
CA LEU A 75 -7.65 -8.89 -4.33
C LEU A 75 -6.30 -8.16 -4.38
N GLU A 76 -5.19 -8.89 -4.54
CA GLU A 76 -3.85 -8.30 -4.69
C GLU A 76 -3.77 -7.44 -5.98
N SER A 77 -4.32 -7.93 -7.09
CA SER A 77 -4.34 -7.19 -8.37
C SER A 77 -5.13 -5.89 -8.25
N GLU A 78 -6.36 -5.95 -7.73
CA GLU A 78 -7.22 -4.77 -7.58
C GLU A 78 -6.57 -3.67 -6.72
N PHE A 79 -5.87 -4.06 -5.64
CA PHE A 79 -5.15 -3.11 -4.80
C PHE A 79 -3.82 -2.65 -5.38
N SER A 80 -3.20 -3.42 -6.27
CA SER A 80 -2.02 -2.96 -7.01
C SER A 80 -2.43 -1.93 -8.06
N ASP A 81 -3.45 -2.25 -8.87
CA ASP A 81 -3.90 -1.43 -9.99
C ASP A 81 -4.48 -0.09 -9.52
N ARG A 82 -5.31 -0.11 -8.48
CA ARG A 82 -5.94 1.10 -7.95
C ARG A 82 -4.95 2.07 -7.29
N PHE A 83 -3.76 1.60 -6.96
CA PHE A 83 -2.73 2.37 -6.26
C PHE A 83 -1.39 2.38 -7.02
N GLN A 84 -1.42 2.25 -8.35
CA GLN A 84 -0.22 2.33 -9.19
C GLN A 84 0.54 3.66 -9.00
N ASP A 85 -0.18 4.76 -8.72
CA ASP A 85 0.44 6.06 -8.50
C ASP A 85 1.25 6.05 -7.20
N PHE A 86 0.81 5.33 -6.17
CA PHE A 86 1.59 5.13 -4.96
C PHE A 86 2.82 4.26 -5.20
N GLN A 87 2.75 3.28 -6.10
CA GLN A 87 3.94 2.53 -6.52
C GLN A 87 4.98 3.44 -7.17
N ARG A 88 4.52 4.37 -8.01
CA ARG A 88 5.39 5.27 -8.78
C ARG A 88 5.92 6.46 -7.96
N PHE A 89 5.03 7.20 -7.30
CA PHE A 89 5.35 8.47 -6.65
C PHE A 89 5.63 8.32 -5.14
N GLY A 90 5.10 7.27 -4.51
CA GLY A 90 5.21 7.05 -3.07
C GLY A 90 6.64 7.03 -2.54
N PRO A 91 7.60 6.32 -3.18
CA PRO A 91 9.01 6.36 -2.79
C PRO A 91 9.60 7.78 -2.77
N MET A 92 9.33 8.58 -3.81
CA MET A 92 9.82 9.96 -3.91
C MET A 92 9.20 10.86 -2.84
N LEU A 93 7.89 10.70 -2.57
CA LEU A 93 7.23 11.43 -1.49
C LEU A 93 7.84 11.07 -0.13
N SER A 94 8.06 9.78 0.15
CA SER A 94 8.66 9.34 1.41
C SER A 94 10.11 9.82 1.56
N PHE A 95 10.87 9.93 0.46
CA PHE A 95 12.23 10.48 0.47
C PHE A 95 12.28 11.92 0.98
N LEU A 96 11.31 12.77 0.63
CA LEU A 96 11.24 14.17 1.09
C LEU A 96 11.19 14.29 2.62
N ILE A 97 10.75 13.25 3.33
CA ILE A 97 10.63 13.25 4.79
C ILE A 97 11.67 12.37 5.47
N LYS A 98 12.01 11.22 4.88
CA LYS A 98 12.84 10.17 5.49
C LYS A 98 14.03 9.83 4.61
N SER A 99 14.76 10.85 4.15
CA SER A 99 15.84 10.69 3.17
C SER A 99 16.93 9.72 3.63
N GLU A 100 17.13 9.57 4.94
CA GLU A 100 18.12 8.67 5.54
C GLU A 100 17.84 7.16 5.30
N LYS A 101 16.63 6.82 4.84
CA LYS A 101 16.20 5.42 4.62
C LYS A 101 16.30 4.98 3.17
N PHE A 102 16.73 5.84 2.27
CA PHE A 102 16.78 5.59 0.83
C PHE A 102 18.21 5.58 0.34
N ASN A 103 18.53 4.65 -0.55
CA ASN A 103 19.73 4.73 -1.38
C ASN A 103 19.40 5.49 -2.67
N GLU A 104 20.44 6.02 -3.34
CA GLU A 104 20.27 6.73 -4.61
C GLU A 104 19.62 5.84 -5.69
N SER A 105 19.86 4.53 -5.65
CA SER A 105 19.22 3.54 -6.54
C SER A 105 17.71 3.39 -6.33
N ASP A 106 17.18 3.81 -5.18
CA ASP A 106 15.77 3.68 -4.84
C ASP A 106 14.93 4.87 -5.35
N LEU A 107 15.60 5.89 -5.92
CA LEU A 107 14.99 7.14 -6.38
C LEU A 107 14.85 7.15 -7.90
N ASP A 108 13.60 7.26 -8.36
CA ASP A 108 13.32 7.58 -9.75
C ASP A 108 13.18 9.09 -9.93
N LEU A 109 14.29 9.77 -10.18
CA LEU A 109 14.29 11.22 -10.42
C LEU A 109 13.58 11.61 -11.72
N SER A 110 13.30 10.66 -12.63
CA SER A 110 12.55 10.95 -13.85
C SER A 110 11.11 11.42 -13.54
N VAL A 111 10.60 11.04 -12.37
CA VAL A 111 9.32 11.50 -11.82
C VAL A 111 9.23 13.03 -11.74
N PHE A 112 10.36 13.71 -11.59
CA PHE A 112 10.43 15.17 -11.48
C PHE A 112 10.88 15.87 -12.78
N GLN A 113 10.89 15.18 -13.92
CA GLN A 113 11.23 15.81 -15.21
C GLN A 113 10.30 16.97 -15.59
N TRP A 114 9.08 17.01 -15.04
CA TRP A 114 8.15 18.12 -15.22
C TRP A 114 8.52 19.36 -14.39
N MET A 115 9.43 19.24 -13.43
CA MET A 115 9.81 20.31 -12.51
C MET A 115 10.98 21.11 -13.09
N ASP A 116 10.72 22.38 -13.41
CA ASP A 116 11.77 23.34 -13.73
C ASP A 116 12.45 23.79 -12.43
N VAL A 117 13.70 23.38 -12.25
CA VAL A 117 14.45 23.64 -11.02
C VAL A 117 14.72 25.13 -10.83
N GLU A 118 14.99 25.87 -11.90
CA GLU A 118 15.29 27.31 -11.82
C GLU A 118 14.05 28.10 -11.41
N ASP A 119 12.89 27.77 -12.00
CA ASP A 119 11.61 28.38 -11.62
C ASP A 119 11.24 28.05 -10.16
N PHE A 120 11.42 26.79 -9.76
CA PHE A 120 11.14 26.36 -8.39
C PHE A 120 12.04 27.05 -7.37
N GLU A 121 13.33 27.21 -7.65
CA GLU A 121 14.27 27.96 -6.80
C GLU A 121 13.84 29.42 -6.63
N MET A 122 13.42 30.09 -7.71
CA MET A 122 12.89 31.46 -7.63
C MET A 122 11.62 31.54 -6.77
N GLN A 123 10.70 30.58 -6.91
CA GLN A 123 9.48 30.51 -6.10
C GLN A 123 9.80 30.33 -4.60
N LEU A 124 10.80 29.50 -4.27
CA LEU A 124 11.24 29.31 -2.88
C LEU A 124 11.85 30.58 -2.28
N ILE A 125 12.61 31.36 -3.06
CA ILE A 125 13.16 32.64 -2.62
C ILE A 125 12.03 33.65 -2.37
N GLN A 126 11.03 33.71 -3.24
CA GLN A 126 9.85 34.57 -3.04
C GLN A 126 9.07 34.18 -1.78
N LEU A 127 8.85 32.89 -1.55
CA LEU A 127 8.20 32.38 -0.34
C LEU A 127 8.93 32.82 0.93
N LYS A 128 10.26 32.62 0.98
CA LYS A 128 11.10 32.98 2.14
C LYS A 128 11.23 34.49 2.37
N SER A 129 10.99 35.31 1.35
CA SER A 129 10.99 36.77 1.45
C SER A 129 9.61 37.37 1.69
N SER A 130 8.56 36.53 1.69
CA SER A 130 7.17 36.92 1.96
C SER A 130 6.72 36.65 3.40
N GLU A 131 7.59 36.06 4.23
CA GLU A 131 7.51 36.02 5.71
C GLU A 131 8.34 37.16 6.33
#